data_AF-A0A3A0FM62-F1
#
_entry.id   AF-A0A3A0FM62-F1
#
_cell.length_a   1.000
_cell.length_b   1.000
_cell.length_c   1.000
_cell.angle_alpha   90.00
_cell.angle_beta   90.00
_cell.angle_gamma   90.00
#
_symmetry.space_group_name_H-M   'P 1'
#
loop_
_entity.id
_entity.type
_entity.pdbx_description
1 polymer ?
#
loop_
_entity_poly.entity_id
_entity_poly.type
_entity_poly.pdbx_seq_one_letter_code
_entity_poly.pdbx_strand_id
1 'polypeptide(L)'
;MLFDAIFLTLFVTGWALCGLAPWLALSVWTRGAAGLHYLPLAVFTGVVGGLAVPILGREDATGIWLSFIVAVAAPTLLLAARRFSLGGLPHAGVRGKPTE
;
A
#
# COMPACT_ATOMS: atom_id res chain seq x y z
N MET A 1 -10.49 20.74 19.87
CA MET A 1 -11.48 19.89 19.19
C MET A 1 -11.48 20.05 17.68
N LEU A 2 -11.93 21.19 17.11
CA LEU A 2 -11.94 21.37 15.64
C LEU A 2 -10.52 21.37 15.04
N PHE A 3 -9.58 22.08 15.69
CA PHE A 3 -8.18 22.12 15.27
C PHE A 3 -7.55 20.71 15.20
N ASP A 4 -7.74 19.91 16.25
CA ASP A 4 -7.19 18.55 16.33
C ASP A 4 -7.77 17.65 15.23
N ALA A 5 -9.08 17.76 14.96
CA ALA A 5 -9.74 17.03 13.90
C ALA A 5 -9.20 17.40 12.50
N ILE A 6 -8.93 18.70 12.25
CA ILE A 6 -8.33 19.14 10.99
C ILE A 6 -6.91 18.57 10.84
N PHE A 7 -6.11 18.60 11.90
CA PHE A 7 -4.75 18.09 11.86
C PHE A 7 -4.72 16.58 11.61
N LEU A 8 -5.56 15.83 12.33
CA LEU A 8 -5.68 14.39 12.16
C LEU A 8 -6.16 14.01 10.76
N THR A 9 -7.16 14.71 10.23
CA THR A 9 -7.67 14.44 8.87
C THR A 9 -6.64 14.76 7.80
N LEU A 10 -5.85 15.82 7.95
CA LEU A 10 -4.72 16.13 7.06
C LEU A 10 -3.66 15.02 7.08
N PHE A 11 -3.28 14.53 8.26
CA PHE A 11 -2.31 13.43 8.39
C PHE A 11 -2.83 12.13 7.77
N VAL A 12 -4.06 11.72 8.11
CA VAL A 12 -4.68 10.52 7.55
C VAL A 12 -4.81 10.62 6.04
N THR A 13 -5.19 11.79 5.51
CA THR A 13 -5.25 12.03 4.06
C THR A 13 -3.86 11.95 3.43
N GLY A 14 -2.85 12.54 4.06
CA GLY A 14 -1.46 12.45 3.62
C GLY A 14 -0.97 11.00 3.55
N TRP A 15 -1.20 10.21 4.60
CA TRP A 15 -0.85 8.79 4.62
C TRP A 15 -1.62 7.96 3.59
N ALA A 16 -2.90 8.26 3.37
CA ALA A 16 -3.72 7.60 2.36
C ALA A 16 -3.19 7.88 0.94
N LEU A 17 -2.82 9.13 0.64
CA LEU A 17 -2.20 9.52 -0.63
C LEU A 17 -0.83 8.87 -0.82
N CYS A 18 -0.01 8.80 0.23
CA CYS A 18 1.25 8.08 0.22
C CYS A 18 1.05 6.59 -0.03
N GLY A 19 0.04 5.96 0.57
CA GLY A 19 -0.28 4.56 0.34
C GLY A 19 -0.84 4.27 -1.06
N LEU A 20 -1.46 5.28 -1.69
CA LEU A 20 -1.91 5.20 -3.08
C LEU A 20 -0.74 5.19 -4.07
N ALA A 21 0.34 5.92 -3.79
CA ALA A 21 1.45 6.12 -4.72
C ALA A 21 2.11 4.81 -5.21
N PRO A 22 2.41 3.81 -4.36
CA PRO A 22 2.95 2.52 -4.81
C PRO A 22 2.00 1.76 -5.73
N TRP A 23 0.70 1.77 -5.44
CA TRP A 23 -0.30 1.14 -6.31
C TRP A 23 -0.38 1.86 -7.65
N LEU A 24 -0.33 3.20 -7.66
CA LEU A 24 -0.36 4.01 -8.87
C LEU A 24 0.88 3.74 -9.74
N ALA A 25 2.07 3.71 -9.13
CA ALA A 25 3.33 3.36 -9.82
C ALA A 25 3.28 1.96 -10.44
N LEU A 26 2.75 0.97 -9.70
CA LEU A 26 2.58 -0.39 -10.21
C LEU A 26 1.53 -0.45 -11.32
N SER A 27 0.46 0.33 -11.22
CA SER A 27 -0.58 0.43 -12.24
C SER A 27 -0.05 1.03 -13.53
N VAL A 28 0.74 2.09 -13.46
CA VAL A 28 1.42 2.66 -14.63
C VAL A 28 2.38 1.64 -15.25
N TRP A 29 3.20 0.97 -14.44
CA TRP A 29 4.17 -0.01 -14.92
C TRP A 29 3.51 -1.23 -15.59
N THR A 30 2.40 -1.70 -15.04
CA THR A 30 1.64 -2.85 -15.55
C THR A 30 0.56 -2.47 -16.58
N ARG A 31 0.53 -1.20 -17.04
CA ARG A 31 -0.47 -0.66 -17.99
C ARG A 31 -1.92 -0.91 -17.55
N GLY A 32 -2.19 -0.76 -16.25
CA GLY A 32 -3.53 -0.93 -15.65
C GLY A 32 -3.86 -2.34 -15.17
N ALA A 33 -2.98 -3.34 -15.37
CA ALA A 33 -3.21 -4.71 -14.92
C ALA A 33 -2.99 -4.94 -13.41
N ALA A 34 -2.69 -3.89 -12.64
CA ALA A 34 -2.45 -3.96 -11.20
C ALA A 34 -3.69 -4.43 -10.40
N GLY A 35 -4.91 -4.28 -10.95
CA GLY A 35 -6.15 -4.71 -10.33
C GLY A 35 -6.70 -3.71 -9.30
N LEU A 36 -7.97 -3.30 -9.50
CA LEU A 36 -8.65 -2.31 -8.65
C LEU A 36 -8.80 -2.78 -7.20
N HIS A 37 -8.86 -4.10 -6.97
CA HIS A 37 -8.98 -4.68 -5.64
C HIS A 37 -7.76 -4.42 -4.72
N TYR A 38 -6.59 -4.08 -5.29
CA TYR A 38 -5.40 -3.75 -4.51
C TYR A 38 -5.36 -2.29 -4.03
N LEU A 39 -6.23 -1.43 -4.59
CA LEU A 39 -6.28 -0.02 -4.22
C LEU A 39 -6.72 0.17 -2.75
N PRO A 40 -7.85 -0.42 -2.27
CA PRO A 40 -8.24 -0.30 -0.87
C PRO A 40 -7.18 -0.83 0.09
N LEU A 41 -6.51 -1.93 -0.28
CA LEU A 41 -5.49 -2.56 0.54
C LEU A 41 -4.22 -1.69 0.63
N ALA A 42 -3.79 -1.09 -0.48
CA ALA A 42 -2.65 -0.19 -0.51
C ALA A 42 -2.90 1.07 0.35
N VAL A 43 -4.09 1.67 0.23
CA VAL A 43 -4.48 2.81 1.06
C VAL A 43 -4.56 2.42 2.55
N PHE A 44 -5.19 1.29 2.87
CA PHE A 44 -5.29 0.79 4.24
C PHE A 44 -3.92 0.58 4.88
N THR A 45 -3.02 -0.12 4.20
CA THR A 45 -1.66 -0.36 4.71
C THR A 45 -0.83 0.92 4.83
N GLY A 46 -1.03 1.91 3.95
CA GLY A 46 -0.40 3.22 4.09
C GLY A 46 -0.88 3.98 5.34
N VAL A 47 -2.19 4.00 5.59
CA VAL A 47 -2.76 4.64 6.80
C VAL A 47 -2.32 3.92 8.07
N VAL A 48 -2.41 2.59 8.12
CA VAL A 48 -1.99 1.80 9.30
C VAL A 48 -0.49 1.95 9.55
N GLY A 49 0.33 1.93 8.48
CA GLY A 49 1.77 2.17 8.57
C GLY A 49 2.12 3.56 9.10
N GLY A 50 1.45 4.60 8.60
CA GLY A 50 1.61 5.97 9.08
C GLY A 50 1.20 6.12 10.55
N LEU A 51 0.07 5.52 10.95
CA LEU A 51 -0.45 5.55 12.31
C LEU A 51 0.42 4.77 13.31
N ALA A 52 1.15 3.76 12.86
CA ALA A 52 2.04 2.98 13.73
C ALA A 52 3.14 3.84 14.38
N VAL A 53 3.62 4.89 13.69
CA VAL A 53 4.71 5.74 14.19
C VAL A 53 4.35 6.55 15.43
N PRO A 54 3.24 7.33 15.46
CA PRO A 54 2.82 8.01 16.68
C PRO A 54 2.39 7.03 17.78
N ILE A 55 1.79 5.88 17.44
CA ILE A 55 1.45 4.83 18.42
C ILE A 55 2.71 4.30 19.13
N LEU A 56 3.85 4.25 18.43
CA LEU A 56 5.14 3.86 18.99
C LEU A 56 5.83 4.98 19.79
N GLY A 57 5.17 6.12 20.01
CA GLY A 57 5.65 7.21 20.88
C GLY A 57 6.64 8.16 20.22
N ARG A 58 6.70 8.23 18.88
CA ARG A 58 7.51 9.20 18.14
C ARG A 58 6.65 10.37 17.67
N GLU A 59 6.58 11.40 18.51
CA GLU A 59 5.72 12.60 18.30
C GLU A 59 6.51 13.83 17.80
N ASP A 60 7.85 13.74 17.77
CA ASP A 60 8.72 14.83 17.33
C ASP A 60 8.67 15.05 15.81
N ALA A 61 9.32 16.11 15.33
CA ALA A 61 9.49 16.40 13.90
C ALA A 61 10.03 15.18 13.10
N THR A 62 10.87 14.36 13.71
CA THR A 62 11.36 13.11 13.10
C THR A 62 10.25 12.07 12.95
N GLY A 63 9.34 11.97 13.92
CA GLY A 63 8.18 11.08 13.86
C GLY A 63 7.24 11.41 12.70
N ILE A 64 7.10 12.69 12.37
CA ILE A 64 6.35 13.13 11.18
C ILE A 64 6.96 12.51 9.92
N TRP A 65 8.24 12.74 9.66
CA TRP A 65 8.92 12.17 8.48
C TRP A 65 8.85 10.66 8.44
N LEU A 66 9.06 10.01 9.58
CA LEU A 66 9.04 8.56 9.71
C LEU A 66 7.65 7.98 9.38
N SER A 67 6.57 8.66 9.81
CA SER A 67 5.18 8.25 9.50
C SER A 67 4.92 8.22 7.99
N PHE A 68 5.39 9.24 7.26
CA PHE A 68 5.22 9.30 5.80
C PHE A 68 6.07 8.26 5.07
N ILE A 69 7.30 8.01 5.54
CA ILE A 69 8.17 6.96 4.98
C ILE A 69 7.52 5.59 5.16
N VAL A 70 7.00 5.29 6.35
CA VAL A 70 6.34 4.00 6.63
C VAL A 70 5.04 3.88 5.85
N ALA A 71 4.28 4.96 5.69
CA ALA A 71 3.06 5.00 4.88
C ALA A 71 3.30 4.68 3.39
N VAL A 72 4.50 4.94 2.86
CA VAL A 72 4.89 4.51 1.50
C VAL A 72 5.48 3.10 1.51
N ALA A 73 6.35 2.80 2.49
CA ALA A 73 7.09 1.55 2.56
C ALA A 73 6.18 0.33 2.78
N ALA A 74 5.20 0.42 3.67
CA ALA A 74 4.27 -0.68 3.97
C ALA A 74 3.48 -1.17 2.74
N PRO A 75 2.77 -0.31 1.98
CA PRO A 75 2.09 -0.73 0.76
C PRO A 75 3.06 -1.18 -0.33
N THR A 76 4.25 -0.58 -0.42
CA THR A 76 5.28 -1.01 -1.39
C THR A 76 5.73 -2.44 -1.10
N LEU A 77 6.05 -2.75 0.16
CA LEU A 77 6.44 -4.09 0.61
C LEU A 77 5.31 -5.10 0.39
N LEU A 78 4.07 -4.74 0.70
CA LEU A 78 2.91 -5.59 0.46
C LEU A 78 2.74 -5.96 -1.02
N LEU A 79 2.80 -4.96 -1.90
CA LEU A 79 2.67 -5.16 -3.35
C LEU A 79 3.86 -5.95 -3.92
N ALA A 80 5.08 -5.68 -3.42
CA ALA A 80 6.26 -6.44 -3.79
C ALA A 80 6.15 -7.90 -3.36
N ALA A 81 5.82 -8.18 -2.09
CA ALA A 81 5.65 -9.52 -1.53
C ALA A 81 4.60 -10.30 -2.32
N ARG A 82 3.47 -9.66 -2.67
CA ARG A 82 2.45 -10.27 -3.53
C ARG A 82 3.01 -10.65 -4.90
N ARG A 83 3.72 -9.73 -5.57
CA ARG A 83 4.27 -9.98 -6.90
C ARG A 83 5.22 -11.18 -6.90
N PHE A 84 6.07 -11.28 -5.88
CA PHE A 84 6.93 -12.46 -5.70
C PHE A 84 6.13 -13.73 -5.42
N SER A 85 5.07 -13.66 -4.61
CA SER A 85 4.21 -14.82 -4.31
C SER A 85 3.45 -15.34 -5.53
N LEU A 86 2.99 -14.45 -6.43
CA LEU A 86 2.28 -14.85 -7.66
C LEU A 86 3.21 -15.26 -8.80
N GLY A 87 4.45 -14.74 -8.83
CA GLY A 87 5.47 -15.18 -9.78
C GLY A 87 5.96 -16.61 -9.55
N GLY A 88 5.66 -17.19 -8.38
CA GLY A 88 6.02 -18.56 -8.01
C GLY A 88 4.99 -19.63 -8.35
N LEU A 89 3.82 -19.29 -8.89
CA LEU A 89 2.86 -20.30 -9.35
C LEU A 89 3.35 -20.89 -10.68
N PRO A 90 3.71 -22.18 -10.75
CA PRO A 90 3.86 -22.85 -12.04
C PRO A 90 2.56 -22.63 -12.80
N HIS A 91 2.65 -22.38 -14.11
CA HIS A 91 1.52 -22.55 -15.00
C HIS A 91 1.08 -24.02 -14.92
N ALA A 92 0.28 -24.36 -13.90
CA ALA A 92 -0.39 -25.63 -13.78
C ALA A 92 -1.24 -25.73 -15.04
N GLY A 93 -0.75 -26.56 -15.95
CA GLY A 93 -1.14 -26.57 -17.33
C GLY A 93 -2.64 -26.66 -17.46
N VAL A 94 -3.23 -25.64 -18.06
CA VAL A 94 -4.34 -25.85 -18.98
C VAL A 94 -3.71 -26.39 -20.29
N ARG A 95 -2.99 -27.50 -20.17
CA ARG A 95 -2.59 -28.35 -21.29
C ARG A 95 -3.82 -29.20 -21.55
N GLY A 96 -4.38 -29.02 -22.74
CA GLY A 96 -5.71 -29.47 -23.09
C GLY A 96 -5.97 -30.95 -22.77
N LYS A 97 -7.24 -31.24 -22.55
CA LYS A 97 -7.77 -32.52 -23.01
C LYS A 97 -8.18 -32.34 -24.48
N PRO A 98 -7.39 -32.80 -25.47
CA PRO A 98 -7.98 -33.37 -26.66
C PRO A 98 -8.37 -34.82 -26.37
N THR A 99 -9.30 -35.36 -27.17
CA THR A 99 -9.79 -36.76 -27.22
C THR A 99 -10.84 -37.10 -26.15
N GLU A 100 -12.08 -37.50 -26.45
CA GLU A 100 -12.80 -37.86 -27.70
C GLU A 100 -14.27 -37.46 -27.58
#